data_AF-A0A0G2GHS5-F1
#
_entry.id   AF-A0A0G2GHS5-F1
#
_cell.length_a   1.000
_cell.length_b   1.000
_cell.length_c   1.000
_cell.angle_alpha   90.00
_cell.angle_beta   90.00
_cell.angle_gamma   90.00
#
_symmetry.space_group_name_H-M   'P 1'
#
loop_
_entity.id
_entity.type
_entity.pdbx_description
1 polymer ?
#
loop_
_entity_poly.entity_id
_entity_poly.type
_entity_poly.pdbx_seq_one_letter_code
_entity_poly.pdbx_strand_id
1 'polypeptide(L)'
;MKFSASTFAGLLSMSSLAAARITGITLPKQLAAGQNFTAFLNTEGYIQSIADVSVAFGAAPAEYAYEKTLGTAVLGEKTLGSELSNVVRNISLPLSVPADFQKGEAVVTAALFSLTGARYSPALSYFNVTVDVADVTDASEFVQSSGVINVY
;
A
#
# COMPACT_ATOMS: atom_id res chain seq x y z
N MET A 1 -39.96 -49.86 21.21
CA MET A 1 -38.64 -49.36 21.63
C MET A 1 -38.33 -48.13 20.78
N LYS A 2 -38.21 -46.95 21.41
CA LYS A 2 -37.86 -45.68 20.76
C LYS A 2 -36.33 -45.58 20.72
N PHE A 3 -35.73 -45.41 19.54
CA PHE A 3 -34.32 -45.04 19.44
C PHE A 3 -34.19 -43.57 19.05
N SER A 4 -33.53 -42.86 19.98
CA SER A 4 -33.05 -41.47 20.01
C SER A 4 -32.19 -41.16 18.78
N ALA A 5 -32.42 -40.03 18.07
CA ALA A 5 -31.74 -38.74 18.24
C ALA A 5 -30.70 -38.44 17.15
N SER A 6 -30.99 -37.39 16.39
CA SER A 6 -30.08 -36.28 16.07
C SER A 6 -28.78 -36.61 15.30
N THR A 7 -28.87 -36.67 13.97
CA THR A 7 -27.69 -36.49 13.10
C THR A 7 -27.24 -35.02 13.18
N PHE A 8 -26.07 -34.83 13.80
CA PHE A 8 -25.42 -33.55 14.07
C PHE A 8 -25.06 -32.83 12.76
N ALA A 9 -25.55 -31.60 12.61
CA ALA A 9 -25.21 -30.69 11.53
C ALA A 9 -23.75 -30.23 11.67
N GLY A 10 -22.87 -30.69 10.77
CA GLY A 10 -21.49 -30.22 10.66
C GLY A 10 -21.35 -29.22 9.50
N LEU A 11 -21.91 -28.01 9.61
CA LEU A 11 -21.48 -26.91 8.76
C LEU A 11 -20.08 -26.48 9.23
N LEU A 12 -19.05 -27.05 8.60
CA LEU A 12 -17.72 -26.47 8.63
C LEU A 12 -17.84 -25.09 8.00
N SER A 13 -17.87 -24.05 8.83
CA SER A 13 -17.64 -22.68 8.42
C SER A 13 -16.20 -22.61 7.88
N MET A 14 -16.02 -22.94 6.60
CA MET A 14 -14.86 -22.51 5.84
C MET A 14 -14.96 -21.00 5.74
N SER A 15 -14.50 -20.29 6.77
CA SER A 15 -14.11 -18.91 6.61
C SER A 15 -13.05 -18.92 5.53
N SER A 16 -13.43 -18.58 4.29
CA SER A 16 -12.45 -18.29 3.26
C SER A 16 -11.55 -17.23 3.86
N LEU A 17 -10.29 -17.58 4.10
CA LEU A 17 -9.26 -16.58 4.30
C LEU A 17 -9.25 -15.82 2.97
N ALA A 18 -9.99 -14.72 2.92
CA ALA A 18 -10.04 -13.86 1.77
C ALA A 18 -8.62 -13.33 1.62
N ALA A 19 -7.84 -13.98 0.76
CA ALA A 19 -6.52 -13.51 0.42
C ALA A 19 -6.67 -12.20 -0.34
N ALA A 20 -5.71 -11.31 -0.17
CA ALA A 20 -5.67 -10.00 -0.76
C ALA A 20 -4.25 -9.63 -1.13
N ARG A 21 -4.11 -8.67 -2.03
CA ARG A 21 -2.82 -8.10 -2.40
C ARG A 21 -2.90 -6.59 -2.43
N ILE A 22 -1.76 -5.94 -2.21
CA ILE A 22 -1.61 -4.52 -2.46
C ILE A 22 -1.47 -4.30 -3.97
N THR A 23 -2.25 -3.38 -4.51
CA THR A 23 -2.30 -3.07 -5.94
C THR A 23 -1.95 -1.64 -6.29
N GLY A 24 -1.80 -0.78 -5.29
CA GLY A 24 -1.50 0.62 -5.52
C GLY A 24 -1.39 1.43 -4.26
N ILE A 25 -1.20 2.72 -4.47
CA ILE A 25 -1.22 3.74 -3.43
C ILE A 25 -2.20 4.86 -3.81
N THR A 26 -2.83 5.45 -2.80
CA THR A 26 -3.66 6.64 -2.91
C THR A 26 -3.20 7.70 -1.92
N LEU A 27 -3.07 8.93 -2.39
CA LEU A 27 -2.58 10.08 -1.63
C LEU A 27 -3.47 11.30 -1.87
N PRO A 28 -3.52 12.25 -0.92
CA PRO A 28 -4.05 13.58 -1.20
C PRO A 28 -3.31 14.19 -2.39
N LYS A 29 -4.05 14.84 -3.29
CA LYS A 29 -3.46 15.48 -4.47
C LYS A 29 -2.53 16.63 -4.10
N GLN A 30 -2.82 17.32 -3.01
CA GLN A 30 -2.04 18.46 -2.56
C GLN A 30 -1.44 18.18 -1.17
N LEU A 31 -0.12 18.31 -1.05
CA LEU A 31 0.62 18.09 0.20
C LEU A 31 1.36 19.37 0.60
N ALA A 32 1.53 19.61 1.90
CA ALA A 32 2.41 20.67 2.37
C ALA A 32 3.73 20.14 2.91
N ALA A 33 4.82 20.81 2.57
CA ALA A 33 6.12 20.58 3.17
C ALA A 33 6.06 20.79 4.69
N GLY A 34 6.69 19.90 5.45
CA GLY A 34 6.71 19.93 6.92
C GLY A 34 5.40 19.49 7.58
N GLN A 35 4.42 18.98 6.82
CA GLN A 35 3.16 18.46 7.36
C GLN A 35 3.05 16.94 7.21
N ASN A 36 2.29 16.36 8.13
CA ASN A 36 1.88 14.97 8.07
C ASN A 36 0.64 14.83 7.19
N PHE A 37 0.57 13.72 6.47
CA PHE A 37 -0.60 13.33 5.69
C PHE A 37 -0.84 11.82 5.81
N THR A 38 -2.02 11.36 5.40
CA THR A 38 -2.34 9.92 5.36
C THR A 38 -2.28 9.43 3.93
N ALA A 39 -1.38 8.48 3.66
CA ALA A 39 -1.41 7.67 2.46
C ALA A 39 -2.24 6.40 2.69
N PHE A 40 -2.78 5.85 1.62
CA PHE A 40 -3.48 4.58 1.64
C PHE A 40 -2.75 3.59 0.73
N LEU A 41 -2.54 2.37 1.22
CA LEU A 41 -2.26 1.23 0.35
C LEU A 41 -3.59 0.64 -0.10
N ASN A 42 -3.76 0.49 -1.40
CA ASN A 42 -4.97 -0.01 -2.02
C ASN A 42 -4.86 -1.52 -2.08
N THR A 43 -5.88 -2.21 -1.57
CA THR A 43 -5.92 -3.66 -1.50
C THR A 43 -7.08 -4.21 -2.29
N GLU A 44 -6.90 -5.38 -2.92
CA GLU A 44 -7.99 -6.11 -3.56
C GLU A 44 -7.96 -7.58 -3.18
N GLY A 45 -9.11 -8.25 -3.27
CA GLY A 45 -9.19 -9.70 -3.10
C GLY A 45 -8.37 -10.42 -4.17
N TYR A 46 -7.61 -11.44 -3.75
CA TYR A 46 -6.72 -12.20 -4.60
C TYR A 46 -6.80 -13.69 -4.27
N ILE A 47 -6.69 -14.54 -5.29
CA ILE A 47 -6.86 -16.00 -5.11
C ILE A 47 -5.67 -16.67 -4.40
N GLN A 48 -4.51 -16.00 -4.35
CA GLN A 48 -3.30 -16.51 -3.70
C GLN A 48 -2.92 -15.62 -2.51
N SER A 49 -2.41 -16.23 -1.45
CA SER A 49 -1.83 -15.46 -0.35
C SER A 49 -0.50 -14.85 -0.78
N ILE A 50 -0.34 -13.56 -0.51
CA ILE A 50 0.94 -12.85 -0.62
C ILE A 50 1.35 -12.43 0.79
N ALA A 51 2.66 -12.45 1.08
CA ALA A 51 3.20 -11.92 2.32
C ALA A 51 3.94 -10.60 2.03
N ASP A 52 3.23 -9.50 2.20
CA ASP A 52 3.77 -8.14 2.11
C ASP A 52 4.56 -7.84 3.38
N VAL A 53 5.87 -7.60 3.22
CA VAL A 53 6.80 -7.49 4.35
C VAL A 53 6.93 -6.05 4.78
N SER A 54 7.21 -5.15 3.84
CA SER A 54 7.47 -3.75 4.13
C SER A 54 7.21 -2.86 2.93
N VAL A 55 6.87 -1.60 3.19
CA VAL A 55 6.78 -0.55 2.19
C VAL A 55 7.58 0.67 2.62
N ALA A 56 8.25 1.30 1.68
CA ALA A 56 8.91 2.59 1.86
C ALA A 56 8.35 3.60 0.87
N PHE A 57 8.21 4.85 1.30
CA PHE A 57 7.73 5.96 0.50
C PHE A 57 8.80 7.02 0.37
N GLY A 58 8.97 7.54 -0.84
CA GLY A 58 9.76 8.72 -1.08
C GLY A 58 9.10 9.63 -2.10
N ALA A 59 9.68 10.81 -2.26
CA ALA A 59 9.28 11.78 -3.26
C ALA A 59 10.49 12.39 -3.95
N ALA A 60 10.29 12.81 -5.19
CA ALA A 60 11.17 13.72 -5.91
C ALA A 60 10.33 14.80 -6.59
N PRO A 61 10.83 16.04 -6.74
CA PRO A 61 10.28 16.97 -7.71
C PRO A 61 10.22 16.28 -9.08
N ALA A 62 9.17 16.56 -9.87
CA ALA A 62 8.90 15.81 -11.11
C ALA A 62 10.09 15.77 -12.08
N GLU A 63 10.88 16.85 -12.13
CA GLU A 63 12.11 16.96 -12.95
C GLU A 63 13.26 16.03 -12.51
N TYR A 64 13.26 15.56 -11.26
CA TYR A 64 14.26 14.62 -10.70
C TYR A 64 13.69 13.22 -10.46
N ALA A 65 12.42 12.98 -10.81
CA ALA A 65 11.80 11.67 -10.62
C ALA A 65 12.41 10.65 -11.59
N TYR A 66 12.86 9.51 -11.05
CA TYR A 66 13.42 8.42 -11.83
C TYR A 66 12.71 7.10 -11.53
N GLU A 67 12.47 6.30 -12.56
CA GLU A 67 11.76 5.03 -12.42
C GLU A 67 12.47 4.10 -11.43
N LYS A 68 11.68 3.37 -10.63
CA LYS A 68 12.17 2.37 -9.67
C LYS A 68 13.13 2.95 -8.62
N THR A 69 12.98 4.22 -8.28
CA THR A 69 13.66 4.87 -7.16
C THR A 69 12.65 5.56 -6.26
N LEU A 70 13.01 5.79 -5.00
CA LEU A 70 12.16 6.54 -4.07
C LEU A 70 12.26 8.07 -4.27
N GLY A 71 13.17 8.54 -5.11
CA GLY A 71 13.39 9.97 -5.33
C GLY A 71 14.45 10.57 -4.40
N THR A 72 14.32 11.86 -4.09
CA THR A 72 15.32 12.66 -3.37
C THR A 72 15.01 12.82 -1.88
N ALA A 73 13.80 12.48 -1.45
CA ALA A 73 13.36 12.57 -0.06
C ALA A 73 12.61 11.30 0.37
N VAL A 74 12.80 10.88 1.61
CA VAL A 74 12.04 9.77 2.22
C VAL A 74 10.89 10.35 3.01
N LEU A 75 9.67 9.88 2.74
CA LEU A 75 8.44 10.33 3.42
C LEU A 75 8.06 9.45 4.62
N GLY A 76 8.53 8.20 4.61
CA GLY A 76 8.32 7.24 5.68
C GLY A 76 8.40 5.80 5.21
N GLU A 77 8.35 4.88 6.16
CA GLU A 77 8.39 3.44 5.92
C GLU A 77 7.49 2.70 6.93
N LYS A 78 7.06 1.51 6.55
CA LYS A 78 6.23 0.67 7.41
C LYS A 78 6.51 -0.81 7.16
N THR A 79 6.80 -1.53 8.24
CA THR A 79 6.67 -2.99 8.27
C THR A 79 5.19 -3.35 8.34
N LEU A 80 4.71 -4.16 7.39
CA LEU A 80 3.31 -4.53 7.28
C LEU A 80 2.97 -5.75 8.15
N GLY A 81 3.85 -6.74 8.15
CA GLY A 81 3.67 -7.97 8.94
C GLY A 81 2.37 -8.70 8.63
N SER A 82 2.03 -9.68 9.47
CA SER A 82 0.81 -10.49 9.29
C SER A 82 -0.49 -9.73 9.54
N GLU A 83 -0.42 -8.55 10.16
CA GLU A 83 -1.59 -7.76 10.56
C GLU A 83 -2.07 -6.80 9.46
N LEU A 84 -1.15 -6.35 8.58
CA LEU A 84 -1.43 -5.48 7.45
C LEU A 84 -1.21 -6.15 6.09
N SER A 85 -0.64 -7.36 6.03
CA SER A 85 -0.59 -8.12 4.79
C SER A 85 -1.83 -8.98 4.59
N ASN A 86 -2.19 -9.23 3.33
CA ASN A 86 -3.27 -10.15 2.95
C ASN A 86 -4.64 -9.76 3.53
N VAL A 87 -4.90 -8.44 3.65
CA VAL A 87 -6.17 -7.86 4.10
C VAL A 87 -6.91 -7.19 2.95
N VAL A 88 -8.23 -7.34 2.89
CA VAL A 88 -9.07 -6.77 1.80
C VAL A 88 -9.39 -5.27 2.03
N ARG A 89 -9.10 -4.74 3.22
CA ARG A 89 -9.30 -3.32 3.54
C ARG A 89 -8.04 -2.52 3.22
N ASN A 90 -8.23 -1.32 2.69
CA ASN A 90 -7.12 -0.38 2.50
C ASN A 90 -6.40 -0.10 3.82
N ILE A 91 -5.09 0.11 3.73
CA ILE A 91 -4.21 0.29 4.88
C ILE A 91 -3.83 1.76 4.94
N SER A 92 -4.18 2.44 6.03
CA SER A 92 -3.84 3.85 6.26
C SER A 92 -2.47 3.98 6.90
N LEU A 93 -1.60 4.78 6.30
CA LEU A 93 -0.23 5.02 6.74
C LEU A 93 0.01 6.52 6.95
N PRO A 94 0.40 6.96 8.16
CA PRO A 94 0.82 8.33 8.38
C PRO A 94 2.23 8.53 7.78
N LEU A 95 2.36 9.52 6.90
CA LEU A 95 3.61 9.93 6.29
C LEU A 95 3.85 11.41 6.57
N SER A 96 5.09 11.88 6.37
CA SER A 96 5.45 13.28 6.52
C SER A 96 6.21 13.75 5.30
N VAL A 97 5.90 14.95 4.82
CA VAL A 97 6.75 15.64 3.84
C VAL A 97 7.84 16.41 4.59
N PRO A 98 9.13 16.26 4.25
CA PRO A 98 10.19 17.08 4.85
C PRO A 98 9.93 18.58 4.66
N ALA A 99 10.31 19.39 5.65
CA ALA A 99 10.03 20.84 5.64
C ALA A 99 10.82 21.61 4.57
N ASP A 100 11.94 21.05 4.12
CA ASP A 100 12.82 21.57 3.07
C ASP A 100 12.46 21.06 1.67
N PHE A 101 11.41 20.25 1.53
CA PHE A 101 10.98 19.75 0.24
C PHE A 101 10.46 20.87 -0.66
N GLN A 102 10.91 20.87 -1.91
CA GLN A 102 10.58 21.91 -2.89
C GLN A 102 9.08 21.86 -3.25
N LYS A 103 8.46 23.04 -3.36
CA LYS A 103 7.07 23.20 -3.83
C LYS A 103 6.96 22.97 -5.34
N GLY A 104 5.77 22.57 -5.77
CA GLY A 104 5.44 22.27 -7.17
C GLY A 104 5.11 20.80 -7.38
N GLU A 105 5.04 20.39 -8.64
CA GLU A 105 4.73 19.02 -9.02
C GLU A 105 5.82 18.05 -8.52
N ALA A 106 5.39 17.01 -7.81
CA ALA A 106 6.26 15.99 -7.26
C ALA A 106 5.71 14.60 -7.56
N VAL A 107 6.62 13.65 -7.79
CA VAL A 107 6.28 12.24 -7.92
C VAL A 107 6.57 11.55 -6.60
N VAL A 108 5.53 11.00 -5.99
CA VAL A 108 5.63 10.13 -4.82
C VAL A 108 5.72 8.69 -5.29
N THR A 109 6.74 7.99 -4.83
CA THR A 109 6.97 6.58 -5.14
C THR A 109 6.90 5.74 -3.88
N ALA A 110 6.14 4.66 -3.92
CA ALA A 110 6.17 3.60 -2.91
C ALA A 110 6.90 2.37 -3.47
N ALA A 111 7.83 1.83 -2.69
CA ALA A 111 8.49 0.55 -2.96
C ALA A 111 7.98 -0.50 -1.96
N LEU A 112 7.25 -1.49 -2.47
CA LEU A 112 6.66 -2.58 -1.71
C LEU A 112 7.50 -3.85 -1.88
N PHE A 113 8.00 -4.38 -0.77
CA PHE A 113 8.69 -5.66 -0.70
C PHE A 113 7.73 -6.75 -0.22
N SER A 114 7.56 -7.79 -1.04
CA SER A 114 6.65 -8.90 -0.76
C SER A 114 7.32 -10.25 -1.05
N LEU A 115 6.81 -11.30 -0.40
CA LEU A 115 7.17 -12.69 -0.62
C LEU A 115 5.98 -13.41 -1.25
N THR A 116 6.21 -14.10 -2.37
CA THR A 116 5.16 -14.72 -3.17
C THR A 116 5.40 -16.21 -3.39
N GLY A 117 4.29 -16.96 -3.51
CA GLY A 117 4.30 -18.39 -3.80
C GLY A 117 4.75 -19.29 -2.65
N ALA A 118 4.70 -20.60 -2.87
CA ALA A 118 4.96 -21.61 -1.85
C ALA A 118 6.41 -21.66 -1.34
N ARG A 119 7.33 -20.97 -2.02
CA ARG A 119 8.76 -20.92 -1.68
C ARG A 119 9.22 -19.52 -1.24
N TYR A 120 8.29 -18.59 -1.00
CA TYR A 120 8.58 -17.22 -0.56
C TYR A 120 9.57 -16.49 -1.47
N SER A 121 9.30 -16.50 -2.77
CA SER A 121 10.11 -15.75 -3.74
C SER A 121 9.99 -14.24 -3.46
N PRO A 122 11.11 -13.53 -3.26
CA PRO A 122 11.10 -12.09 -3.06
C PRO A 122 10.68 -11.35 -4.32
N ALA A 123 9.87 -10.31 -4.17
CA ALA A 123 9.46 -9.41 -5.24
C ALA A 123 9.48 -7.96 -4.72
N LEU A 124 9.91 -7.05 -5.59
CA LEU A 124 9.88 -5.62 -5.33
C LEU A 124 8.99 -4.94 -6.37
N SER A 125 7.96 -4.25 -5.88
CA SER A 125 6.93 -3.60 -6.67
C SER A 125 6.94 -2.10 -6.39
N TYR A 126 6.88 -1.28 -7.44
CA TYR A 126 6.87 0.17 -7.32
C TYR A 126 5.51 0.74 -7.74
N PHE A 127 5.07 1.77 -7.04
CA PHE A 127 3.87 2.54 -7.32
C PHE A 127 4.19 4.02 -7.36
N ASN A 128 3.76 4.72 -8.41
CA ASN A 128 4.02 6.15 -8.56
C ASN A 128 2.71 6.92 -8.63
N VAL A 129 2.70 8.08 -8.00
CA VAL A 129 1.60 9.05 -8.05
C VAL A 129 2.18 10.44 -8.13
N THR A 130 1.62 11.28 -9.00
CA THR A 130 1.97 12.70 -9.08
C THR A 130 1.06 13.50 -8.15
N VAL A 131 1.66 14.37 -7.34
CA VAL A 131 1.01 15.27 -6.38
C VAL A 131 1.57 16.69 -6.53
N ASP A 132 0.86 17.67 -5.99
CA ASP A 132 1.30 19.06 -5.89
C ASP A 132 1.75 19.37 -4.47
N VAL A 133 3.02 19.77 -4.31
CA VAL A 133 3.51 20.29 -3.03
C VAL A 133 3.25 21.79 -2.94
N ALA A 134 2.39 22.19 -2.01
CA ALA A 134 1.89 23.55 -1.84
C ALA A 134 2.04 24.04 -0.39
N ASP A 135 1.39 25.15 -0.05
CA ASP A 135 1.40 25.74 1.30
C ASP A 135 0.56 24.97 2.32
N VAL A 136 -0.48 24.26 1.85
CA VAL A 136 -1.42 23.52 2.70
C VAL A 136 -1.68 22.15 2.11
N THR A 137 -1.80 21.15 2.98
CA THR A 137 -2.28 19.82 2.60
C THR A 137 -3.79 19.90 2.37
N ASP A 138 -4.25 19.51 1.18
CA ASP A 138 -5.68 19.42 0.85
C ASP A 138 -6.05 17.96 0.59
N ALA A 139 -6.87 17.41 1.48
CA ALA A 139 -7.38 16.04 1.43
C ALA A 139 -8.84 15.97 0.93
N SER A 140 -9.30 16.99 0.19
CA SER A 140 -10.59 16.96 -0.51
C SER A 140 -10.52 16.21 -1.85
N GLU A 141 -9.35 16.17 -2.48
CA GLU A 141 -9.08 15.45 -3.73
C GLU A 141 -7.94 14.44 -3.52
N PHE A 142 -8.10 13.23 -4.08
CA PHE A 142 -7.13 12.15 -3.99
C PHE A 142 -6.71 11.68 -5.37
N VAL A 143 -5.45 11.25 -5.46
CA VAL A 143 -4.83 10.67 -6.65
C VAL A 143 -4.36 9.25 -6.35
N GLN A 144 -4.42 8.37 -7.36
CA GLN A 144 -4.12 6.95 -7.22
C GLN A 144 -3.12 6.50 -8.29
N SER A 145 -2.27 5.53 -7.96
CA SER A 145 -1.32 4.95 -8.91
C SER A 145 -2.00 4.16 -10.02
N SER A 146 -1.53 4.32 -11.25
CA SER A 146 -2.10 3.67 -12.46
C SER A 146 -1.68 2.21 -12.68
N GLY A 147 -0.97 1.58 -11.74
CA GLY A 147 -0.55 0.18 -11.83
C GLY A 147 0.74 -0.13 -11.05
N VAL A 148 1.15 -1.40 -11.09
CA VAL A 148 2.38 -1.90 -10.44
C VAL A 148 3.53 -1.93 -11.44
N ILE A 149 4.67 -1.35 -11.10
CA ILE A 149 5.94 -1.55 -11.85
C ILE A 149 6.75 -2.63 -11.12
N ASN A 150 6.86 -3.81 -11.70
CA ASN A 150 7.58 -4.94 -11.09
C ASN A 150 9.06 -4.99 -11.51
N VAL A 151 9.91 -5.47 -10.60
CA VAL A 151 11.29 -5.87 -10.88
C VAL A 151 11.44 -7.35 -10.53
N TYR A 152 11.88 -8.14 -11.51
CA TYR A 152 12.19 -9.57 -11.36
C TYR A 152 13.70 -9.77 -11.21
#